data_AF-A0A1F7SNP9-F1
#
_entry.id   AF-A0A1F7SNP9-F1
#
_cell.length_a   1.000
_cell.length_b   1.000
_cell.length_c   1.000
_cell.angle_alpha   90.00
_cell.angle_beta   90.00
_cell.angle_gamma   90.00
#
_symmetry.space_group_name_H-M   'P 1'
#
loop_
_entity.id
_entity.type
_entity.pdbx_description
1 polymer ?
#
loop_
_entity_poly.entity_id
_entity_poly.type
_entity_poly.pdbx_seq_one_letter_code
_entity_poly.pdbx_strand_id
1 'polypeptide(L)'
;MLNLMVPIGLYIHIPFCLKKCFYCDFNSIPVAADIEKQKLTKRYMNALCMEIEKYMVFPAWKNYQVKSIFFGGGTPSLVGAEEIGETLRYCRKTFKIADDAEVTIEANPGTVSPDFLKSYLKAGINRISFGCQSFNDYELKKIGRVHSAEDIYRSLDMAKEAGFENVGIDLIFGIPGQNLESFKSSLNRAIFLKPHHISLYNLTIEENTHFYQLIRNGELKLPDEDEQVWMYEYGIETISKKGYEHYEISNFAVKGKRCRHNENYWRGGEYLGFGAGAHSFIRVQSENVAAEPCSALRNGKNSKGAKVIGKRWWNVKDVEMYCKGVEDSVQRSAFSLEGQIPSNPPLLKGGWGDSKERAMNSEQRATDKVHSVVEGEEFLDREKLISEAMMLGLRLIDGIDTEEFFNIHGVSIEDKYSKEIKELIKNNLLKLKNIKLKLTHRGILFSNEVFLKFMV
;
A
#
# COMPACT_ATOMS: atom_id res chain seq x y z
N MET A 1 -15.43 29.10 -6.64
CA MET A 1 -15.52 27.77 -6.01
C MET A 1 -14.10 27.37 -5.64
N LEU A 2 -13.82 27.01 -4.38
CA LEU A 2 -12.52 26.43 -4.04
C LEU A 2 -12.39 25.14 -4.85
N ASN A 3 -11.39 25.04 -5.73
CA ASN A 3 -10.99 23.76 -6.32
C ASN A 3 -10.52 22.87 -5.16
N LEU A 4 -11.44 22.08 -4.60
CA LEU A 4 -11.13 21.07 -3.61
C LEU A 4 -10.26 20.01 -4.29
N MET A 5 -9.00 19.97 -3.91
CA MET A 5 -8.04 19.00 -4.44
C MET A 5 -8.42 17.59 -3.98
N VAL A 6 -8.24 16.61 -4.87
CA VAL A 6 -8.51 15.20 -4.58
C VAL A 6 -7.41 14.65 -3.65
N PRO A 7 -7.72 14.11 -2.47
CA PRO A 7 -6.72 13.50 -1.60
C PRO A 7 -6.18 12.20 -2.20
N ILE A 8 -4.88 11.96 -2.09
CA ILE A 8 -4.21 10.75 -2.60
C ILE A 8 -3.10 10.27 -1.66
N GLY A 9 -2.86 8.96 -1.63
CA GLY A 9 -1.69 8.36 -0.98
C GLY A 9 -0.57 8.04 -1.97
N LEU A 10 0.69 8.10 -1.54
CA LEU A 10 1.81 7.53 -2.29
C LEU A 10 2.33 6.30 -1.54
N TYR A 11 2.45 5.18 -2.24
CA TYR A 11 3.12 3.98 -1.77
C TYR A 11 4.46 3.84 -2.47
N ILE A 12 5.54 3.70 -1.70
CA ILE A 12 6.89 3.55 -2.20
C ILE A 12 7.39 2.17 -1.79
N HIS A 13 7.57 1.29 -2.77
CA HIS A 13 7.99 -0.07 -2.52
C HIS A 13 9.52 -0.17 -2.44
N ILE A 14 10.04 -0.76 -1.35
CA ILE A 14 11.45 -1.06 -1.17
C ILE A 14 11.61 -2.59 -1.10
N PRO A 15 12.09 -3.26 -2.16
CA PRO A 15 12.03 -4.72 -2.30
C PRO A 15 13.21 -5.44 -1.64
N PHE A 16 13.91 -4.82 -0.68
CA PHE A 16 15.14 -5.37 -0.12
C PHE A 16 14.91 -5.93 1.29
N CYS A 17 15.38 -7.14 1.56
CA CYS A 17 15.34 -7.77 2.89
C CYS A 17 16.71 -8.33 3.25
N LEU A 18 17.04 -8.47 4.55
CA LEU A 18 18.22 -9.25 4.95
C LEU A 18 18.03 -10.74 4.67
N LYS A 19 16.83 -11.23 4.98
CA LYS A 19 16.39 -12.60 4.77
C LYS A 19 14.88 -12.60 4.62
N LYS A 20 14.36 -13.43 3.71
CA LYS A 20 12.91 -13.63 3.57
C LYS A 20 12.40 -14.46 4.75
N CYS A 21 11.43 -13.92 5.48
CA CYS A 21 10.75 -14.66 6.55
C CYS A 21 9.95 -15.81 5.94
N PHE A 22 9.74 -16.90 6.67
CA PHE A 22 9.21 -18.13 6.08
C PHE A 22 7.74 -18.04 5.63
N TYR A 23 7.00 -17.07 6.18
CA TYR A 23 5.61 -16.76 5.83
C TYR A 23 5.46 -15.60 4.84
N CYS A 24 6.54 -14.87 4.53
CA CYS A 24 6.44 -13.60 3.82
C CYS A 24 6.18 -13.82 2.32
N ASP A 25 5.07 -13.27 1.81
CA ASP A 25 4.76 -13.26 0.37
C ASP A 25 5.07 -11.90 -0.29
N PHE A 26 5.59 -10.92 0.45
CA PHE A 26 5.95 -9.64 -0.16
C PHE A 26 7.01 -9.79 -1.25
N ASN A 27 6.88 -8.97 -2.28
CA ASN A 27 7.86 -8.82 -3.35
C ASN A 27 9.18 -8.31 -2.77
N SER A 28 10.07 -9.22 -2.40
CA SER A 28 11.31 -8.88 -1.72
C SER A 28 12.42 -9.85 -2.09
N ILE A 29 13.62 -9.29 -2.22
CA ILE A 29 14.85 -10.01 -2.54
C ILE A 29 15.85 -9.89 -1.38
N PRO A 30 16.51 -10.99 -0.99
CA PRO A 30 17.56 -10.94 0.01
C PRO A 30 18.79 -10.18 -0.49
N VAL A 31 19.14 -9.08 0.17
CA VAL A 31 20.39 -8.35 0.00
C VAL A 31 21.32 -8.61 1.18
N ALA A 32 22.42 -9.29 0.90
CA ALA A 32 23.53 -9.43 1.86
C ALA A 32 24.43 -8.19 1.79
N ALA A 33 25.41 -8.08 2.69
CA ALA A 33 26.49 -7.09 2.66
C ALA A 33 27.49 -7.34 1.50
N ASP A 34 26.96 -7.58 0.29
CA ASP A 34 27.70 -7.81 -0.94
C ASP A 34 27.73 -6.50 -1.75
N ILE A 35 28.91 -6.18 -2.29
CA ILE A 35 29.17 -4.97 -3.08
C ILE A 35 28.22 -4.89 -4.29
N GLU A 36 27.97 -5.99 -4.98
CA GLU A 36 27.08 -5.99 -6.15
C GLU A 36 25.63 -5.69 -5.75
N LYS A 37 25.20 -6.14 -4.57
CA LYS A 37 23.85 -5.87 -4.07
C LYS A 37 23.68 -4.45 -3.53
N GLN A 38 24.76 -3.81 -3.04
CA GLN A 38 24.76 -2.37 -2.74
C GLN A 38 24.64 -1.52 -4.01
N LYS A 39 25.34 -1.91 -5.10
CA LYS A 39 25.19 -1.26 -6.41
C LYS A 39 23.76 -1.36 -6.93
N LEU A 40 23.13 -2.55 -6.81
CA LEU A 40 21.74 -2.74 -7.20
C LEU A 40 20.79 -1.86 -6.38
N THR A 41 20.99 -1.79 -5.05
CA THR A 41 20.19 -0.92 -4.17
C THR A 41 20.26 0.53 -4.63
N LYS A 42 21.47 1.05 -4.88
CA LYS A 42 21.65 2.42 -5.37
C LYS A 42 21.02 2.66 -6.75
N ARG A 43 21.22 1.72 -7.68
CA ARG A 43 20.60 1.78 -9.02
C ARG A 43 19.08 1.81 -8.92
N TYR A 44 18.50 0.97 -8.06
CA TYR A 44 17.06 0.94 -7.80
C TYR A 44 16.54 2.26 -7.24
N MET A 45 17.20 2.84 -6.23
CA MET A 45 16.78 4.12 -5.66
C MET A 45 16.84 5.26 -6.68
N ASN A 46 17.84 5.26 -7.57
CA ASN A 46 17.90 6.20 -8.69
C ASN A 46 16.75 6.00 -9.67
N ALA A 47 16.47 4.76 -10.06
CA ALA A 47 15.36 4.41 -10.95
C ALA A 47 14.01 4.83 -10.33
N LEU A 48 13.82 4.60 -9.03
CA LEU A 48 12.62 5.04 -8.31
C LEU A 48 12.41 6.55 -8.39
N CYS A 49 13.47 7.35 -8.16
CA CYS A 49 13.40 8.80 -8.30
C CYS A 49 13.06 9.24 -9.73
N MET A 50 13.66 8.57 -10.73
CA MET A 50 13.37 8.83 -12.16
C MET A 50 11.94 8.44 -12.54
N GLU A 51 11.36 7.39 -11.96
CA GLU A 51 9.95 7.03 -12.15
C GLU A 51 9.03 8.13 -11.60
N ILE A 52 9.28 8.57 -10.36
CA ILE A 52 8.49 9.64 -9.72
C ILE A 52 8.58 10.95 -10.51
N GLU A 53 9.77 11.31 -11.01
CA GLU A 53 9.96 12.54 -11.79
C GLU A 53 9.14 12.54 -13.09
N LYS A 54 8.94 11.38 -13.73
CA LYS A 54 8.13 11.29 -14.96
C LYS A 54 6.70 11.73 -14.74
N TYR A 55 6.17 11.62 -13.52
CA TYR A 55 4.81 12.07 -13.25
C TYR A 55 4.68 13.60 -13.33
N MET A 56 5.78 14.35 -13.27
CA MET A 56 5.78 15.82 -13.32
C MET A 56 5.24 16.37 -14.64
N VAL A 57 5.33 15.61 -15.74
CA VAL A 57 4.88 16.09 -17.06
C VAL A 57 3.36 16.07 -17.23
N PHE A 58 2.61 15.42 -16.34
CA PHE A 58 1.15 15.29 -16.43
C PHE A 58 0.46 16.38 -15.61
N PRO A 59 -0.22 17.36 -16.24
CA PRO A 59 -0.80 18.49 -15.52
C PRO A 59 -1.89 18.11 -14.53
N ALA A 60 -2.55 16.96 -14.71
CA ALA A 60 -3.67 16.53 -13.89
C ALA A 60 -3.31 16.32 -12.41
N TRP A 61 -2.06 15.96 -12.10
CA TRP A 61 -1.61 15.80 -10.72
C TRP A 61 -1.66 17.10 -9.91
N LYS A 62 -1.79 18.26 -10.57
CA LYS A 62 -2.03 19.55 -9.88
C LYS A 62 -3.39 19.61 -9.18
N ASN A 63 -4.34 18.76 -9.54
CA ASN A 63 -5.64 18.65 -8.88
C ASN A 63 -5.59 17.74 -7.64
N TYR A 64 -4.47 17.07 -7.39
CA TYR A 64 -4.31 16.12 -6.31
C TYR A 64 -3.46 16.68 -5.17
N GLN A 65 -3.84 16.37 -3.93
CA GLN A 65 -3.04 16.68 -2.76
C GLN A 65 -2.65 15.39 -2.04
N VAL A 66 -1.35 15.13 -1.94
CA VAL A 66 -0.82 13.96 -1.24
C VAL A 66 -1.01 14.13 0.27
N LYS A 67 -1.75 13.19 0.88
CA LYS A 67 -2.05 13.17 2.32
C LYS A 67 -1.21 12.17 3.10
N SER A 68 -0.66 11.17 2.43
CA SER A 68 0.24 10.19 3.03
C SER A 68 1.29 9.70 2.03
N ILE A 69 2.47 9.38 2.54
CA ILE A 69 3.54 8.67 1.83
C ILE A 69 3.94 7.48 2.71
N PHE A 70 3.98 6.29 2.14
CA PHE A 70 4.26 5.06 2.87
C PHE A 70 5.40 4.30 2.20
N PHE A 71 6.54 4.20 2.87
CA PHE A 71 7.66 3.35 2.47
C PHE A 71 7.47 1.96 3.11
N GLY A 72 7.21 0.96 2.27
CA GLY A 72 6.96 -0.42 2.71
C GLY A 72 7.56 -1.45 1.77
N GLY A 73 7.24 -2.73 1.98
CA GLY A 73 7.61 -3.83 1.09
C GLY A 73 8.48 -4.87 1.79
N GLY A 74 9.77 -4.90 1.45
CA GLY A 74 10.75 -5.74 2.13
C GLY A 74 11.14 -5.16 3.49
N THR A 75 12.22 -4.39 3.53
CA THR A 75 12.75 -3.75 4.73
C THR A 75 13.28 -2.37 4.35
N PRO A 76 12.41 -1.34 4.31
CA PRO A 76 12.83 0.03 3.99
C PRO A 76 13.96 0.56 4.88
N SER A 77 14.04 0.11 6.14
CA SER A 77 15.12 0.45 7.06
C SER A 77 16.52 -0.06 6.66
N LEU A 78 16.67 -0.79 5.56
CA LEU A 78 17.97 -1.12 4.96
C LEU A 78 18.51 -0.03 4.02
N VAL A 79 17.67 0.92 3.63
CA VAL A 79 18.03 2.02 2.74
C VAL A 79 18.49 3.22 3.58
N GLY A 80 19.52 3.93 3.13
CA GLY A 80 20.04 5.10 3.82
C GLY A 80 19.02 6.24 3.92
N ALA A 81 19.14 7.06 4.96
CA ALA A 81 18.31 8.26 5.11
C ALA A 81 18.54 9.28 3.98
N GLU A 82 19.71 9.26 3.34
CA GLU A 82 20.02 10.08 2.17
C GLU A 82 19.13 9.70 0.99
N GLU A 83 19.06 8.42 0.62
CA GLU A 83 18.23 7.95 -0.49
C GLU A 83 16.72 8.08 -0.22
N ILE A 84 16.29 7.89 1.03
CA ILE A 84 14.89 8.16 1.43
C ILE A 84 14.58 9.66 1.32
N GLY A 85 15.49 10.53 1.80
CA GLY A 85 15.35 11.98 1.70
C GLY A 85 15.34 12.47 0.24
N GLU A 86 16.15 11.85 -0.61
CA GLU A 86 16.17 12.06 -2.06
C GLU A 86 14.81 11.74 -2.68
N THR A 87 14.28 10.55 -2.39
CA THR A 87 12.98 10.09 -2.89
C THR A 87 11.87 11.04 -2.46
N LEU A 88 11.86 11.47 -1.20
CA LEU A 88 10.90 12.46 -0.69
C LEU A 88 11.02 13.82 -1.38
N ARG A 89 12.24 14.24 -1.74
CA ARG A 89 12.44 15.47 -2.51
C ARG A 89 11.83 15.35 -3.90
N TYR A 90 12.01 14.22 -4.58
CA TYR A 90 11.34 13.96 -5.86
C TYR A 90 9.82 13.94 -5.72
N CYS A 91 9.27 13.32 -4.68
CA CYS A 91 7.84 13.39 -4.40
C CYS A 91 7.35 14.85 -4.22
N ARG A 92 8.08 15.69 -3.48
CA ARG A 92 7.76 17.12 -3.28
C ARG A 92 7.88 17.95 -4.55
N LYS A 93 8.82 17.59 -5.43
CA LYS A 93 9.00 18.25 -6.74
C LYS A 93 7.85 17.91 -7.69
N THR A 94 7.40 16.66 -7.68
CA THR A 94 6.37 16.15 -8.60
C THR A 94 4.95 16.46 -8.12
N PHE A 95 4.66 16.33 -6.83
CA PHE A 95 3.32 16.38 -6.27
C PHE A 95 3.14 17.47 -5.23
N LYS A 96 1.92 18.01 -5.12
CA LYS A 96 1.55 18.89 -4.01
C LYS A 96 1.30 18.04 -2.76
N ILE A 97 2.27 18.05 -1.85
CA ILE A 97 2.18 17.36 -0.55
C ILE A 97 1.53 18.29 0.47
N ALA A 98 0.62 17.76 1.28
CA ALA A 98 0.04 18.52 2.39
C ALA A 98 1.09 18.77 3.49
N ASP A 99 1.05 19.95 4.12
CA ASP A 99 2.01 20.30 5.19
C ASP A 99 1.93 19.33 6.37
N ASP A 100 0.74 18.78 6.61
CA ASP A 100 0.46 17.80 7.66
C ASP A 100 0.59 16.35 7.19
N ALA A 101 1.10 16.06 5.98
CA ALA A 101 1.11 14.72 5.41
C ALA A 101 1.83 13.70 6.33
N GLU A 102 1.22 12.52 6.49
CA GLU A 102 1.88 11.41 7.18
C GLU A 102 2.93 10.78 6.26
N VAL A 103 4.17 10.68 6.73
CA VAL A 103 5.27 10.02 6.03
C VAL A 103 5.73 8.86 6.89
N THR A 104 5.31 7.65 6.50
CA THR A 104 5.57 6.41 7.22
C THR A 104 6.73 5.65 6.61
N ILE A 105 7.58 5.05 7.45
CA ILE A 105 8.54 4.03 7.04
C ILE A 105 8.37 2.75 7.87
N GLU A 106 8.40 1.60 7.21
CA GLU A 106 8.52 0.30 7.88
C GLU A 106 9.97 -0.01 8.23
N ALA A 107 10.18 -0.61 9.41
CA ALA A 107 11.48 -0.98 9.91
C ALA A 107 11.50 -2.38 10.51
N ASN A 108 12.63 -3.06 10.35
CA ASN A 108 12.91 -4.28 11.06
C ASN A 108 13.70 -3.96 12.35
N PRO A 109 13.31 -4.50 13.51
CA PRO A 109 14.16 -4.44 14.70
C PRO A 109 15.59 -4.91 14.42
N GLY A 110 16.56 -4.24 15.03
CA GLY A 110 17.99 -4.54 14.85
C GLY A 110 18.63 -4.00 13.56
N THR A 111 17.88 -3.32 12.68
CA THR A 111 18.45 -2.66 11.49
C THR A 111 18.53 -1.14 11.64
N VAL A 112 18.44 -0.61 12.85
CA VAL A 112 18.41 0.83 13.12
C VAL A 112 19.44 1.23 14.17
N SER A 113 19.86 2.49 14.15
CA SER A 113 20.72 3.11 15.16
C SER A 113 20.20 4.51 15.51
N PRO A 114 20.63 5.12 16.64
CA PRO A 114 20.17 6.45 17.02
C PRO A 114 20.40 7.53 15.96
N ASP A 115 21.59 7.56 15.35
CA ASP A 115 21.93 8.55 14.32
C ASP A 115 21.16 8.32 13.02
N PHE A 116 20.90 7.05 12.70
CA PHE A 116 20.08 6.67 11.55
C PHE A 116 18.63 7.13 11.71
N LEU A 117 18.03 6.91 12.87
CA LEU A 117 16.66 7.33 13.17
C LEU A 117 16.51 8.87 13.20
N LYS A 118 17.49 9.58 13.78
CA LYS A 118 17.55 11.06 13.70
C LYS A 118 17.66 11.54 12.27
N SER A 119 18.39 10.83 11.43
CA SER A 119 18.52 11.18 10.00
C SER A 119 17.21 10.97 9.23
N TYR A 120 16.42 9.95 9.58
CA TYR A 120 15.07 9.79 9.02
C TYR A 120 14.10 10.90 9.38
N LEU A 121 14.10 11.34 10.65
CA LEU A 121 13.30 12.50 11.07
C LEU A 121 13.69 13.75 10.26
N LYS A 122 15.01 13.99 10.08
CA LYS A 122 15.52 15.09 9.25
C LYS A 122 15.12 14.97 7.78
N ALA A 123 15.06 13.76 7.22
CA ALA A 123 14.59 13.52 5.85
C ALA A 123 13.09 13.83 5.68
N GLY A 124 12.34 13.83 6.78
CA GLY A 124 10.91 14.14 6.82
C GLY A 124 10.01 12.93 7.07
N ILE A 125 10.56 11.80 7.52
CA ILE A 125 9.75 10.71 8.08
C ILE A 125 9.16 11.20 9.40
N ASN A 126 7.87 10.98 9.63
CA ASN A 126 7.20 11.38 10.87
C ASN A 126 6.41 10.23 11.54
N ARG A 127 6.40 9.03 10.92
CA ARG A 127 5.89 7.79 11.49
C ARG A 127 6.82 6.62 11.16
N ILE A 128 7.06 5.74 12.12
CA ILE A 128 7.82 4.49 11.92
C ILE A 128 7.02 3.30 12.43
N SER A 129 7.03 2.17 11.73
CA SER A 129 6.40 0.92 12.18
C SER A 129 7.43 -0.20 12.28
N PHE A 130 7.52 -0.85 13.43
CA PHE A 130 8.45 -1.97 13.63
C PHE A 130 7.75 -3.32 13.51
N GLY A 131 8.21 -4.13 12.55
CA GLY A 131 7.73 -5.51 12.38
C GLY A 131 8.23 -6.46 13.47
N CYS A 132 7.68 -6.36 14.68
CA CYS A 132 8.13 -7.10 15.87
C CYS A 132 7.74 -8.58 15.81
N GLN A 133 6.51 -8.85 15.38
CA GLN A 133 5.86 -10.15 15.23
C GLN A 133 5.59 -10.89 16.55
N SER A 134 6.61 -11.06 17.38
CA SER A 134 6.52 -11.68 18.71
C SER A 134 7.64 -11.16 19.63
N PHE A 135 7.45 -11.25 20.95
CA PHE A 135 8.49 -11.01 21.96
C PHE A 135 9.05 -12.31 22.55
N ASN A 136 8.88 -13.42 21.84
CA ASN A 136 9.41 -14.73 22.17
C ASN A 136 10.43 -15.18 21.11
N ASP A 137 11.70 -15.34 21.52
CA ASP A 137 12.80 -15.69 20.60
C ASP A 137 12.62 -17.06 19.93
N TYR A 138 11.93 -18.01 20.57
CA TYR A 138 11.61 -19.29 19.95
C TYR A 138 10.67 -19.11 18.75
N GLU A 139 9.61 -18.32 18.94
CA GLU A 139 8.62 -17.99 17.91
C GLU A 139 9.27 -17.19 16.77
N LEU A 140 10.09 -16.18 17.10
CA LEU A 140 10.82 -15.38 16.11
C LEU A 140 11.73 -16.24 15.22
N LYS A 141 12.48 -17.17 15.82
CA LYS A 141 13.30 -18.14 15.06
C LYS A 141 12.45 -19.04 14.18
N LYS A 142 11.31 -19.53 14.70
CA LYS A 142 10.38 -20.42 13.98
C LYS A 142 9.79 -19.78 12.74
N ILE A 143 9.56 -18.47 12.74
CA ILE A 143 9.03 -17.74 11.58
C ILE A 143 10.14 -17.12 10.69
N GLY A 144 11.40 -17.36 11.03
CA GLY A 144 12.55 -16.96 10.22
C GLY A 144 12.98 -15.51 10.42
N ARG A 145 12.61 -14.86 11.53
CA ARG A 145 13.12 -13.51 11.87
C ARG A 145 14.62 -13.57 12.17
N VAL A 146 15.29 -12.47 11.84
CA VAL A 146 16.72 -12.27 12.10
C VAL A 146 16.99 -11.50 13.38
N HIS A 147 15.94 -10.97 14.02
CA HIS A 147 16.00 -10.18 15.24
C HIS A 147 15.49 -10.97 16.46
N SER A 148 15.90 -10.53 17.65
CA SER A 148 15.45 -11.04 18.95
C SER A 148 14.46 -10.11 19.64
N ALA A 149 13.85 -10.56 20.74
CA ALA A 149 13.04 -9.71 21.61
C ALA A 149 13.83 -8.52 22.15
N GLU A 150 15.12 -8.72 22.45
CA GLU A 150 16.03 -7.65 22.91
C GLU A 150 16.21 -6.56 21.84
N ASP A 151 16.35 -6.94 20.58
CA ASP A 151 16.46 -5.99 19.46
C ASP A 151 15.19 -5.16 19.30
N ILE A 152 14.01 -5.73 19.60
CA ILE A 152 12.74 -4.99 19.61
C ILE A 152 12.76 -3.89 20.66
N TYR A 153 13.11 -4.21 21.91
CA TYR A 153 13.18 -3.23 22.99
C TYR A 153 14.13 -2.09 22.64
N ARG A 154 15.35 -2.43 22.22
CA ARG A 154 16.36 -1.44 21.84
C ARG A 154 15.90 -0.55 20.68
N SER A 155 15.28 -1.11 19.65
CA SER A 155 14.84 -0.33 18.48
C SER A 155 13.75 0.67 18.85
N LEU A 156 12.83 0.29 19.74
CA LEU A 156 11.76 1.16 20.21
C LEU A 156 12.28 2.27 21.14
N ASP A 157 13.20 1.94 22.04
CA ASP A 157 13.85 2.93 22.89
C ASP A 157 14.65 3.94 22.05
N MET A 158 15.43 3.46 21.06
CA MET A 158 16.16 4.34 20.14
C MET A 158 15.22 5.24 19.31
N ALA A 159 14.08 4.72 18.85
CA ALA A 159 13.10 5.53 18.10
C ALA A 159 12.51 6.64 18.97
N LYS A 160 12.19 6.33 20.23
CA LYS A 160 11.73 7.30 21.21
C LYS A 160 12.79 8.35 21.51
N GLU A 161 14.03 7.93 21.77
CA GLU A 161 15.16 8.84 22.03
C GLU A 161 15.52 9.71 20.83
N ALA A 162 15.35 9.21 19.61
CA ALA A 162 15.52 10.00 18.39
C ALA A 162 14.46 11.09 18.23
N GLY A 163 13.29 10.94 18.87
CA GLY A 163 12.19 11.91 18.85
C GLY A 163 10.99 11.51 17.99
N PHE A 164 10.80 10.23 17.65
CA PHE A 164 9.58 9.79 16.97
C PHE A 164 8.37 9.89 17.90
N GLU A 165 7.38 10.70 17.50
CA GLU A 165 6.10 10.85 18.21
C GLU A 165 4.99 9.95 17.65
N ASN A 166 5.29 9.13 16.65
CA ASN A 166 4.35 8.18 16.06
C ASN A 166 5.08 6.89 15.73
N VAL A 167 4.99 5.93 16.64
CA VAL A 167 5.68 4.64 16.56
C VAL A 167 4.64 3.54 16.57
N GLY A 168 4.61 2.73 15.52
CA GLY A 168 3.81 1.53 15.38
C GLY A 168 4.62 0.27 15.65
N ILE A 169 3.93 -0.80 16.01
CA ILE A 169 4.49 -2.15 16.04
C ILE A 169 3.53 -3.12 15.37
N ASP A 170 4.07 -4.11 14.70
CA ASP A 170 3.28 -5.19 14.10
C ASP A 170 3.52 -6.48 14.89
N LEU A 171 2.42 -7.17 15.22
CA LEU A 171 2.39 -8.47 15.88
C LEU A 171 1.65 -9.47 14.99
N ILE A 172 2.03 -10.74 15.10
CA ILE A 172 1.34 -11.84 14.42
C ILE A 172 0.92 -12.87 15.46
N PHE A 173 -0.36 -13.24 15.43
CA PHE A 173 -0.88 -14.39 16.18
C PHE A 173 -1.09 -15.59 15.25
N GLY A 174 -1.23 -16.79 15.81
CA GLY A 174 -1.39 -18.02 15.03
C GLY A 174 -0.09 -18.54 14.41
N ILE A 175 1.07 -18.14 14.93
CA ILE A 175 2.37 -18.57 14.40
C ILE A 175 2.80 -19.95 14.92
N PRO A 176 3.65 -20.71 14.19
CA PRO A 176 4.08 -22.05 14.60
C PRO A 176 4.72 -22.07 15.99
N GLY A 177 4.19 -22.94 16.86
CA GLY A 177 4.67 -23.12 18.24
C GLY A 177 4.23 -22.04 19.23
N GLN A 178 3.41 -21.08 18.81
CA GLN A 178 2.75 -20.15 19.71
C GLN A 178 1.55 -20.81 20.38
N ASN A 179 1.34 -20.53 21.67
CA ASN A 179 0.14 -20.90 22.38
C ASN A 179 -0.46 -19.66 23.06
N LEU A 180 -1.63 -19.80 23.68
CA LEU A 180 -2.33 -18.65 24.26
C LEU A 180 -1.48 -17.90 25.29
N GLU A 181 -0.71 -18.60 26.13
CA GLU A 181 0.12 -17.95 27.17
C GLU A 181 1.34 -17.22 26.58
N SER A 182 1.99 -17.81 25.58
CA SER A 182 3.11 -17.16 24.91
C SER A 182 2.65 -15.93 24.10
N PHE A 183 1.49 -16.01 23.46
CA PHE A 183 0.82 -14.88 22.82
C PHE A 183 0.49 -13.76 23.83
N LYS A 184 -0.19 -14.10 24.94
CA LYS A 184 -0.51 -13.13 26.01
C LYS A 184 0.74 -12.44 26.53
N SER A 185 1.82 -13.18 26.77
CA SER A 185 3.09 -12.61 27.20
C SER A 185 3.64 -11.60 26.18
N SER A 186 3.65 -11.96 24.90
CA SER A 186 4.11 -11.06 23.83
C SER A 186 3.26 -9.80 23.72
N LEU A 187 1.93 -9.94 23.75
CA LEU A 187 1.01 -8.81 23.68
C LEU A 187 1.16 -7.87 24.88
N ASN A 188 1.27 -8.41 26.09
CA ASN A 188 1.42 -7.59 27.30
C ASN A 188 2.74 -6.81 27.31
N ARG A 189 3.83 -7.41 26.80
CA ARG A 189 5.11 -6.71 26.60
C ARG A 189 4.98 -5.59 25.58
N ALA A 190 4.34 -5.87 24.44
CA ALA A 190 4.08 -4.90 23.39
C ALA A 190 3.32 -3.66 23.91
N ILE A 191 2.23 -3.90 24.65
CA ILE A 191 1.42 -2.85 25.29
C ILE A 191 2.20 -2.08 26.35
N PHE A 192 3.05 -2.77 27.14
CA PHE A 192 3.86 -2.14 28.18
C PHE A 192 4.80 -1.07 27.62
N LEU A 193 5.27 -1.24 26.39
CA LEU A 193 6.11 -0.27 25.67
C LEU A 193 5.34 0.96 25.18
N LYS A 194 4.00 0.93 25.26
CA LYS A 194 3.09 2.03 24.90
C LYS A 194 3.38 2.60 23.49
N PRO A 195 3.44 1.77 22.44
CA PRO A 195 3.49 2.29 21.07
C PRO A 195 2.25 3.14 20.77
N HIS A 196 2.30 4.00 19.77
CA HIS A 196 1.15 4.81 19.36
C HIS A 196 0.15 4.01 18.51
N HIS A 197 0.62 2.92 17.89
CA HIS A 197 -0.14 2.08 16.99
C HIS A 197 0.29 0.62 17.15
N ILE A 198 -0.67 -0.31 17.10
CA ILE A 198 -0.44 -1.75 17.17
C ILE A 198 -1.21 -2.40 16.03
N SER A 199 -0.50 -3.08 15.14
CA SER A 199 -1.07 -4.02 14.18
C SER A 199 -1.05 -5.41 14.78
N LEU A 200 -2.16 -6.13 14.73
CA LEU A 200 -2.32 -7.50 15.20
C LEU A 200 -2.90 -8.34 14.05
N TYR A 201 -2.02 -9.01 13.32
CA TYR A 201 -2.37 -9.81 12.15
C TYR A 201 -2.53 -11.29 12.52
N ASN A 202 -3.49 -11.96 11.89
CA ASN A 202 -3.48 -13.42 11.85
C ASN A 202 -2.41 -13.87 10.84
N LEU A 203 -1.64 -14.90 11.17
CA LEU A 203 -0.76 -15.53 10.21
C LEU A 203 -1.58 -16.15 9.07
N THR A 204 -1.44 -15.59 7.87
CA THR A 204 -2.00 -16.15 6.63
C THR A 204 -0.90 -16.82 5.83
N ILE A 205 -1.22 -17.96 5.22
CA ILE A 205 -0.26 -18.77 4.45
C ILE A 205 -0.58 -18.65 2.97
N GLU A 206 0.33 -18.03 2.22
CA GLU A 206 0.22 -17.86 0.77
C GLU A 206 1.00 -18.94 0.02
N GLU A 207 0.53 -19.34 -1.18
CA GLU A 207 1.06 -20.47 -1.94
C GLU A 207 2.55 -20.37 -2.28
N ASN A 208 3.05 -19.14 -2.45
CA ASN A 208 4.44 -18.88 -2.83
C ASN A 208 5.41 -18.82 -1.62
N THR A 209 4.96 -19.20 -0.43
CA THR A 209 5.75 -19.09 0.81
C THR A 209 6.44 -20.40 1.18
N HIS A 210 7.50 -20.31 1.98
CA HIS A 210 8.17 -21.50 2.52
C HIS A 210 7.24 -22.28 3.46
N PHE A 211 6.43 -21.59 4.26
CA PHE A 211 5.44 -22.23 5.13
C PHE A 211 4.39 -23.02 4.37
N TYR A 212 3.92 -22.55 3.21
CA TYR A 212 3.00 -23.32 2.39
C TYR A 212 3.60 -24.67 1.99
N GLN A 213 4.88 -24.69 1.60
CA GLN A 213 5.57 -25.94 1.26
C GLN A 213 5.66 -26.88 2.47
N LEU A 214 6.01 -26.37 3.65
CA LEU A 214 6.08 -27.19 4.87
C LEU A 214 4.70 -27.73 5.28
N ILE A 215 3.64 -26.95 5.15
CA ILE A 215 2.26 -27.40 5.43
C ILE A 215 1.85 -28.48 4.44
N ARG A 216 2.11 -28.29 3.13
CA ARG A 216 1.82 -29.32 2.12
C ARG A 216 2.54 -30.63 2.37
N ASN A 217 3.73 -30.58 2.96
CA ASN A 217 4.51 -31.77 3.32
C ASN A 217 4.12 -32.36 4.70
N GLY A 218 3.22 -31.74 5.44
CA GLY A 218 2.85 -32.16 6.80
C GLY A 218 3.92 -31.88 7.87
N GLU A 219 4.89 -31.03 7.56
CA GLU A 219 6.06 -30.71 8.39
C GLU A 219 5.83 -29.51 9.33
N LEU A 220 4.78 -28.73 9.08
CA LEU A 220 4.42 -27.56 9.88
C LEU A 220 2.99 -27.68 10.40
N LYS A 221 2.82 -27.45 11.70
CA LYS A 221 1.51 -27.33 12.34
C LYS A 221 1.36 -25.91 12.89
N LEU A 222 0.20 -25.32 12.61
CA LEU A 222 -0.23 -24.07 13.20
C LEU A 222 -1.10 -24.35 14.44
N PRO A 223 -1.26 -23.36 15.34
CA PRO A 223 -2.31 -23.42 16.35
C PRO A 223 -3.67 -23.67 15.69
N ASP A 224 -4.55 -24.40 16.37
CA ASP A 224 -5.88 -24.66 15.81
C ASP A 224 -6.74 -23.38 15.75
N GLU A 225 -7.87 -23.46 15.06
CA GLU A 225 -8.75 -22.31 14.83
C GLU A 225 -9.33 -21.75 16.14
N ASP A 226 -9.66 -22.60 17.11
CA ASP A 226 -10.20 -22.18 18.40
C ASP A 226 -9.14 -21.42 19.21
N GLU A 227 -7.89 -21.89 19.23
CA GLU A 227 -6.77 -21.18 19.86
C GLU A 227 -6.53 -19.82 19.20
N GLN A 228 -6.56 -19.75 17.86
CA GLN A 228 -6.39 -18.48 17.13
C GLN A 228 -7.52 -17.49 17.44
N VAL A 229 -8.77 -17.95 17.52
CA VAL A 229 -9.92 -17.12 17.92
C VAL A 229 -9.71 -16.59 19.33
N TRP A 230 -9.31 -17.42 20.29
CA TRP A 230 -9.04 -16.97 21.66
C TRP A 230 -7.90 -15.96 21.74
N MET A 231 -6.82 -16.14 20.95
CA MET A 231 -5.75 -15.15 20.85
C MET A 231 -6.28 -13.82 20.34
N TYR A 232 -7.07 -13.84 19.27
CA TYR A 232 -7.57 -12.61 18.67
C TYR A 232 -8.58 -11.88 19.57
N GLU A 233 -9.52 -12.59 20.18
CA GLU A 233 -10.48 -12.02 21.12
C GLU A 233 -9.79 -11.41 22.35
N TYR A 234 -8.82 -12.14 22.93
CA TYR A 234 -7.99 -11.62 24.01
C TYR A 234 -7.22 -10.38 23.57
N GLY A 235 -6.71 -10.38 22.34
CA GLY A 235 -6.01 -9.26 21.71
C GLY A 235 -6.85 -8.00 21.66
N ILE A 236 -8.03 -8.09 21.03
CA ILE A 236 -8.99 -6.98 20.91
C ILE A 236 -9.33 -6.42 22.29
N GLU A 237 -9.72 -7.30 23.22
CA GLU A 237 -10.15 -6.88 24.57
C GLU A 237 -9.02 -6.19 25.32
N THR A 238 -7.82 -6.78 25.31
CA THR A 238 -6.68 -6.29 26.10
C THR A 238 -6.13 -4.98 25.56
N ILE A 239 -5.97 -4.86 24.23
CA ILE A 239 -5.49 -3.64 23.58
C ILE A 239 -6.51 -2.50 23.79
N SER A 240 -7.80 -2.78 23.59
CA SER A 240 -8.87 -1.77 23.75
C SER A 240 -8.99 -1.27 25.19
N LYS A 241 -8.89 -2.16 26.18
CA LYS A 241 -8.88 -1.79 27.61
C LYS A 241 -7.72 -0.85 27.99
N LYS A 242 -6.67 -0.79 27.18
CA LYS A 242 -5.50 0.08 27.40
C LYS A 242 -5.62 1.44 26.68
N GLY A 243 -6.77 1.73 26.10
CA GLY A 243 -7.09 3.03 25.51
C GLY A 243 -6.74 3.16 24.03
N TYR A 244 -6.42 2.04 23.37
CA TYR A 244 -6.29 2.01 21.91
C TYR A 244 -7.65 1.82 21.27
N GLU A 245 -7.91 2.58 20.23
CA GLU A 245 -9.09 2.44 19.39
C GLU A 245 -8.87 1.34 18.35
N HIS A 246 -9.70 0.30 18.37
CA HIS A 246 -9.82 -0.68 17.30
C HIS A 246 -10.54 -0.05 16.12
N TYR A 247 -9.80 0.36 15.08
CA TYR A 247 -10.38 1.17 13.99
C TYR A 247 -10.59 0.39 12.68
N GLU A 248 -9.86 -0.71 12.50
CA GLU A 248 -10.11 -1.72 11.49
C GLU A 248 -9.70 -3.09 12.03
N ILE A 249 -10.15 -4.18 11.39
CA ILE A 249 -9.93 -5.58 11.80
C ILE A 249 -8.57 -5.83 12.48
N SER A 250 -7.46 -5.47 11.85
CA SER A 250 -6.12 -5.79 12.36
C SER A 250 -5.43 -4.67 13.11
N ASN A 251 -5.98 -3.45 13.22
CA ASN A 251 -5.21 -2.30 13.67
C ASN A 251 -5.88 -1.51 14.79
N PHE A 252 -5.02 -1.09 15.71
CA PHE A 252 -5.35 -0.37 16.91
C PHE A 252 -4.46 0.87 17.02
N ALA A 253 -5.01 2.00 17.45
CA ALA A 253 -4.25 3.23 17.60
C ALA A 253 -4.70 4.04 18.81
N VAL A 254 -3.79 4.77 19.44
CA VAL A 254 -4.22 5.88 20.30
C VAL A 254 -4.86 6.99 19.44
N LYS A 255 -5.68 7.83 20.07
CA LYS A 255 -6.41 8.90 19.36
C LYS A 255 -5.46 9.76 18.51
N GLY A 256 -5.80 9.94 17.23
CA GLY A 256 -5.04 10.75 16.28
C GLY A 256 -3.78 10.08 15.72
N LYS A 257 -3.54 8.79 16.00
CA LYS A 257 -2.38 8.03 15.51
C LYS A 257 -2.76 6.82 14.65
N ARG A 258 -3.99 6.79 14.12
CA ARG A 258 -4.39 5.84 13.06
C ARG A 258 -3.47 6.04 11.85
N CYS A 259 -3.06 4.96 11.18
CA CYS A 259 -2.26 5.08 9.97
C CYS A 259 -3.13 5.60 8.82
N ARG A 260 -2.82 6.81 8.33
CA ARG A 260 -3.62 7.50 7.31
C ARG A 260 -3.53 6.82 5.95
N HIS A 261 -2.39 6.22 5.62
CA HIS A 261 -2.23 5.50 4.36
C HIS A 261 -3.13 4.25 4.31
N ASN A 262 -3.11 3.44 5.36
CA ASN A 262 -3.95 2.25 5.46
C ASN A 262 -5.44 2.63 5.50
N GLU A 263 -5.81 3.65 6.27
CA GLU A 263 -7.19 4.13 6.33
C GLU A 263 -7.70 4.63 4.96
N ASN A 264 -6.86 5.34 4.19
CA ASN A 264 -7.18 5.74 2.82
C ASN A 264 -7.49 4.51 1.95
N TYR A 265 -6.68 3.46 2.04
CA TYR A 265 -6.90 2.22 1.29
C TYR A 265 -8.23 1.54 1.69
N TRP A 266 -8.50 1.39 2.99
CA TRP A 266 -9.76 0.78 3.48
C TRP A 266 -11.01 1.59 3.13
N ARG A 267 -10.88 2.90 2.92
CA ARG A 267 -11.96 3.77 2.43
C ARG A 267 -12.10 3.77 0.90
N GLY A 268 -11.32 2.95 0.19
CA GLY A 268 -11.32 2.93 -1.28
C GLY A 268 -10.82 4.24 -1.90
N GLY A 269 -9.94 4.94 -1.18
CA GLY A 269 -9.27 6.15 -1.66
C GLY A 269 -8.21 5.86 -2.72
N GLU A 270 -7.83 6.90 -3.47
CA GLU A 270 -6.85 6.78 -4.55
C GLU A 270 -5.42 6.72 -3.99
N TYR A 271 -4.54 6.03 -4.71
CA TYR A 271 -3.12 5.95 -4.38
C TYR A 271 -2.26 5.67 -5.61
N LEU A 272 -1.03 6.19 -5.61
CA LEU A 272 -0.01 5.86 -6.60
C LEU A 272 1.09 5.03 -5.94
N GLY A 273 1.43 3.90 -6.56
CA GLY A 273 2.54 3.03 -6.19
C GLY A 273 3.74 3.25 -7.10
N PHE A 274 4.92 3.37 -6.49
CA PHE A 274 6.21 3.48 -7.17
C PHE A 274 7.14 2.35 -6.72
N GLY A 275 7.99 1.90 -7.64
CA GLY A 275 8.92 0.78 -7.39
C GLY A 275 8.42 -0.56 -7.94
N ALA A 276 9.35 -1.52 -8.02
CA ALA A 276 9.08 -2.88 -8.49
C ALA A 276 7.94 -3.58 -7.72
N GLY A 277 6.92 -4.05 -8.43
CA GLY A 277 5.75 -4.70 -7.84
C GLY A 277 4.76 -3.76 -7.14
N ALA A 278 4.97 -2.44 -7.19
CA ALA A 278 4.03 -1.49 -6.60
C ALA A 278 2.72 -1.42 -7.41
N HIS A 279 1.60 -1.25 -6.71
CA HIS A 279 0.27 -1.09 -7.30
C HIS A 279 -0.21 0.34 -7.17
N SER A 280 -1.01 0.79 -8.13
CA SER A 280 -1.68 2.10 -8.13
C SER A 280 -3.16 1.94 -8.41
N PHE A 281 -3.98 2.87 -7.91
CA PHE A 281 -5.40 2.94 -8.17
C PHE A 281 -5.90 4.39 -8.18
N ILE A 282 -6.64 4.76 -9.23
CA ILE A 282 -7.32 6.05 -9.36
C ILE A 282 -8.76 5.87 -9.87
N ARG A 283 -9.63 6.84 -9.61
CA ARG A 283 -10.96 6.90 -10.23
C ARG A 283 -10.90 7.74 -11.49
N VAL A 284 -11.54 7.25 -12.55
CA VAL A 284 -11.60 7.92 -13.85
C VAL A 284 -12.85 8.80 -13.87
N GLN A 285 -12.68 10.11 -13.64
CA GLN A 285 -13.71 11.12 -13.92
C GLN A 285 -13.57 11.63 -15.37
N SER A 286 -14.66 12.11 -15.97
CA SER A 286 -14.69 12.57 -17.38
C SER A 286 -13.69 13.67 -17.72
N GLU A 287 -13.15 14.36 -16.72
CA GLU A 287 -12.15 15.43 -16.86
C GLU A 287 -10.71 14.98 -16.54
N ASN A 288 -10.53 13.77 -15.97
CA ASN A 288 -9.23 13.20 -15.60
C ASN A 288 -8.62 12.31 -16.70
N VAL A 289 -9.25 12.21 -17.87
CA VAL A 289 -8.76 11.36 -18.98
C VAL A 289 -7.39 11.83 -19.51
N ALA A 290 -7.05 13.11 -19.32
CA ALA A 290 -5.75 13.69 -19.67
C ALA A 290 -4.68 13.55 -18.57
N ALA A 291 -4.98 12.83 -17.48
CA ALA A 291 -4.03 12.58 -16.38
C ALA A 291 -3.05 11.44 -16.65
N GLU A 292 -3.27 10.69 -17.73
CA GLU A 292 -2.67 9.37 -17.89
C GLU A 292 -1.50 9.33 -18.89
N PRO A 293 -0.51 8.48 -18.60
CA PRO A 293 0.44 7.98 -19.58
C PRO A 293 -0.07 6.80 -20.42
N CYS A 294 -1.24 6.17 -20.22
CA CYS A 294 -1.59 4.92 -20.93
C CYS A 294 -2.91 5.02 -21.71
N SER A 295 -2.81 5.25 -23.02
CA SER A 295 -3.98 5.42 -23.87
C SER A 295 -4.55 4.08 -24.37
N ALA A 296 -5.32 3.38 -23.53
CA ALA A 296 -6.09 2.19 -23.95
C ALA A 296 -7.62 2.39 -23.89
N LEU A 297 -8.12 3.59 -23.58
CA LEU A 297 -9.56 3.87 -23.62
C LEU A 297 -10.02 4.23 -25.04
N ARG A 298 -10.57 3.26 -25.78
CA ARG A 298 -11.45 3.57 -26.92
C ARG A 298 -12.85 3.90 -26.38
N ASN A 299 -13.24 5.18 -26.44
CA ASN A 299 -14.57 5.68 -26.07
C ASN A 299 -14.99 5.49 -24.59
N GLY A 300 -14.05 5.36 -23.65
CA GLY A 300 -14.35 5.28 -22.21
C GLY A 300 -15.08 4.02 -21.75
N LYS A 301 -15.03 2.94 -22.54
CA LYS A 301 -15.68 1.65 -22.26
C LYS A 301 -14.66 0.52 -22.14
N ASN A 302 -14.92 -0.45 -21.27
CA ASN A 302 -14.09 -1.66 -21.13
C ASN A 302 -14.40 -2.70 -22.22
N SER A 303 -13.69 -3.83 -22.22
CA SER A 303 -13.86 -4.93 -23.20
C SER A 303 -15.28 -5.52 -23.24
N LYS A 304 -16.09 -5.28 -22.22
CA LYS A 304 -17.52 -5.68 -22.13
C LYS A 304 -18.49 -4.55 -22.48
N GLY A 305 -18.00 -3.38 -22.91
CA GLY A 305 -18.82 -2.23 -23.28
C GLY A 305 -19.34 -1.39 -22.10
N ALA A 306 -18.97 -1.70 -20.87
CA ALA A 306 -19.35 -0.93 -19.67
C ALA A 306 -18.47 0.32 -19.51
N LYS A 307 -19.05 1.41 -19.01
CA LYS A 307 -18.32 2.65 -18.75
C LYS A 307 -17.22 2.41 -17.69
N VAL A 308 -15.99 2.76 -18.02
CA VAL A 308 -14.86 2.71 -17.10
C VAL A 308 -14.94 3.90 -16.15
N ILE A 309 -14.84 3.62 -14.85
CA ILE A 309 -14.87 4.67 -13.81
C ILE A 309 -13.72 4.55 -12.80
N GLY A 310 -12.83 3.58 -12.97
CA GLY A 310 -11.59 3.46 -12.21
C GLY A 310 -10.53 2.69 -12.98
N LYS A 311 -9.28 2.83 -12.55
CA LYS A 311 -8.14 2.15 -13.13
C LYS A 311 -7.18 1.69 -12.04
N ARG A 312 -6.68 0.46 -12.17
CA ARG A 312 -5.59 -0.09 -11.37
C ARG A 312 -4.46 -0.52 -12.30
N TRP A 313 -3.22 -0.37 -11.88
CA TRP A 313 -2.06 -0.92 -12.59
C TRP A 313 -0.97 -1.30 -11.60
N TRP A 314 -0.03 -2.12 -12.05
CA TRP A 314 1.09 -2.58 -11.23
C TRP A 314 2.38 -2.67 -12.03
N ASN A 315 3.46 -2.40 -11.32
CA ASN A 315 4.80 -2.43 -11.88
C ASN A 315 5.37 -3.86 -11.90
N VAL A 316 6.31 -4.10 -12.82
CA VAL A 316 7.09 -5.35 -12.89
C VAL A 316 7.70 -5.66 -11.52
N LYS A 317 7.56 -6.92 -11.07
CA LYS A 317 8.05 -7.35 -9.75
C LYS A 317 9.56 -7.50 -9.67
N ASP A 318 10.20 -7.92 -10.77
CA ASP A 318 11.65 -8.11 -10.82
C ASP A 318 12.38 -6.77 -10.78
N VAL A 319 13.34 -6.65 -9.85
CA VAL A 319 14.06 -5.41 -9.55
C VAL A 319 14.93 -4.95 -10.71
N GLU A 320 15.59 -5.88 -11.40
CA GLU A 320 16.48 -5.59 -12.52
C GLU A 320 15.70 -5.15 -13.76
N MET A 321 14.62 -5.87 -14.07
CA MET A 321 13.71 -5.52 -15.15
C MET A 321 13.05 -4.16 -14.90
N TYR A 322 12.65 -3.88 -13.65
CA TYR A 322 12.11 -2.58 -13.26
C TYR A 322 13.14 -1.45 -13.50
N CYS A 323 14.37 -1.59 -12.98
CA CYS A 323 15.43 -0.58 -13.16
C CYS A 323 15.68 -0.30 -14.64
N LYS A 324 15.87 -1.36 -15.43
CA LYS A 324 16.08 -1.28 -16.88
C LYS A 324 14.90 -0.59 -17.57
N GLY A 325 13.67 -0.95 -17.20
CA GLY A 325 12.46 -0.32 -17.73
C GLY A 325 12.46 1.19 -17.48
N VAL A 326 12.76 1.64 -16.27
CA VAL A 326 12.83 3.07 -15.97
C VAL A 326 13.92 3.77 -16.80
N GLU A 327 15.11 3.18 -16.88
CA GLU A 327 16.27 3.74 -17.59
C GLU A 327 16.01 3.90 -19.09
N ASP A 328 15.47 2.85 -19.73
CA ASP A 328 15.18 2.82 -21.17
C ASP A 328 14.14 3.89 -21.56
N SER A 329 13.17 4.16 -20.69
CA SER A 329 12.14 5.18 -20.96
C SER A 329 12.68 6.62 -20.81
N VAL A 330 13.73 6.84 -20.02
CA VAL A 330 14.40 8.16 -19.95
C VAL A 330 15.27 8.40 -21.18
N GLN A 331 16.06 7.42 -21.61
CA GLN A 331 16.91 7.57 -22.80
C GLN A 331 16.11 7.89 -24.08
N ARG A 332 14.95 7.24 -24.26
CA ARG A 332 14.05 7.50 -25.40
C ARG A 332 13.42 8.90 -25.36
N SER A 333 13.25 9.47 -24.17
CA SER A 333 12.70 10.83 -24.00
C SER A 333 13.74 11.89 -24.41
N ALA A 334 15.02 11.69 -24.05
CA ALA A 334 16.12 12.58 -24.42
C ALA A 334 16.38 12.62 -25.95
N PHE A 335 16.38 11.47 -26.62
CA PHE A 335 16.56 11.39 -28.08
C PHE A 335 15.46 12.11 -28.88
N SER A 336 14.25 12.25 -28.32
CA SER A 336 13.16 12.97 -29.00
C SER A 336 13.27 14.49 -28.94
N LEU A 337 14.11 15.04 -28.05
CA LEU A 337 14.33 16.48 -27.90
C LEU A 337 15.47 17.03 -28.77
N GLU A 338 16.48 16.21 -29.09
CA GLU A 338 17.63 16.63 -29.91
C GLU A 338 17.37 16.55 -31.44
N GLY A 339 16.25 15.97 -31.86
CA GLY A 339 15.97 15.60 -33.25
C GLY A 339 15.14 16.57 -34.11
N GLN A 340 15.01 17.87 -33.78
CA GLN A 340 14.28 18.82 -34.63
C GLN A 340 14.85 20.25 -34.65
N ILE A 341 15.88 20.49 -35.48
CA ILE A 341 15.97 21.71 -36.31
C ILE A 341 16.71 21.36 -37.63
N PRO A 342 16.04 21.22 -38.78
CA PRO A 342 16.66 21.50 -40.06
C PRO A 342 16.48 22.99 -40.36
N SER A 343 17.60 23.72 -40.46
CA SER A 343 17.64 25.07 -40.99
C SER A 343 17.35 25.06 -42.49
N ASN A 344 16.25 25.71 -42.87
CA ASN A 344 15.66 25.98 -44.20
C ASN A 344 14.54 25.03 -44.69
N PRO A 345 13.35 25.57 -45.02
CA PRO A 345 12.31 24.82 -45.72
C PRO A 345 12.54 24.86 -47.24
N PRO A 346 12.36 23.76 -47.99
CA PRO A 346 12.11 23.82 -49.42
C PRO A 346 10.69 24.33 -49.66
N LEU A 347 10.56 25.23 -50.63
CA LEU A 347 9.31 25.85 -51.06
C LEU A 347 8.25 24.81 -51.49
N LEU A 348 7.03 25.06 -51.02
CA LEU A 348 5.77 24.37 -51.30
C LEU A 348 5.53 24.08 -52.80
N LYS A 349 5.03 22.88 -53.12
CA LYS A 349 3.84 22.68 -53.99
C LYS A 349 3.12 21.37 -53.67
N GLY A 350 1.84 21.47 -53.29
CA GLY A 350 0.84 20.41 -53.50
C GLY A 350 0.13 19.87 -52.26
N GLY A 351 -1.18 20.12 -52.16
CA GLY A 351 -2.14 19.26 -51.45
C GLY A 351 -2.50 19.67 -50.02
N TRP A 352 -3.54 20.50 -49.87
CA TRP A 352 -4.23 20.67 -48.59
C TRP A 352 -5.23 19.54 -48.37
N GLY A 353 -5.10 18.84 -47.24
CA GLY A 353 -6.14 17.97 -46.71
C GLY A 353 -5.59 16.87 -45.82
N ASP A 354 -4.89 17.22 -44.72
CA ASP A 354 -4.74 16.38 -43.51
C ASP A 354 -3.87 17.11 -42.48
N SER A 355 -4.45 18.07 -41.76
CA SER A 355 -3.75 18.81 -40.70
C SER A 355 -4.44 18.79 -39.34
N LYS A 356 -5.55 18.05 -39.18
CA LYS A 356 -6.11 17.75 -37.85
C LYS A 356 -5.67 16.39 -37.28
N GLU A 357 -5.29 15.44 -38.13
CA GLU A 357 -4.90 14.09 -37.69
C GLU A 357 -3.45 13.98 -37.20
N ARG A 358 -2.59 14.96 -37.52
CA ARG A 358 -1.18 14.99 -37.07
C ARG A 358 -0.97 15.64 -35.70
N ALA A 359 -1.92 16.43 -35.20
CA ALA A 359 -1.82 17.02 -33.86
C ALA A 359 -2.26 16.04 -32.74
N MET A 360 -3.15 15.08 -33.04
CA MET A 360 -3.55 14.03 -32.09
C MET A 360 -2.48 12.94 -31.88
N ASN A 361 -1.46 12.85 -32.74
CA ASN A 361 -0.43 11.82 -32.68
C ASN A 361 0.77 12.18 -31.77
N SER A 362 0.92 13.42 -31.31
CA SER A 362 2.04 13.82 -30.43
C SER A 362 1.76 13.57 -28.95
N GLU A 363 0.52 13.76 -28.49
CA GLU A 363 0.10 13.37 -27.12
C GLU A 363 0.07 11.85 -26.96
N GLN A 364 -0.43 11.14 -27.97
CA GLN A 364 -0.58 9.68 -27.93
C GLN A 364 0.76 8.91 -28.04
N ARG A 365 1.80 9.56 -28.58
CA ARG A 365 3.19 9.04 -28.55
C ARG A 365 3.96 9.42 -27.29
N ALA A 366 3.48 10.37 -26.50
CA ALA A 366 4.06 10.69 -25.19
C ALA A 366 3.54 9.74 -24.10
N THR A 367 2.29 9.28 -24.24
CA THR A 367 1.69 8.24 -23.39
C THR A 367 2.45 6.91 -23.52
N ASP A 368 2.73 6.45 -24.75
CA ASP A 368 3.43 5.17 -24.96
C ASP A 368 4.86 5.08 -24.35
N LYS A 369 5.44 6.20 -23.88
CA LYS A 369 6.81 6.29 -23.36
C LYS A 369 6.96 5.90 -21.87
N VAL A 370 5.88 5.80 -21.10
CA VAL A 370 5.92 5.43 -19.66
C VAL A 370 5.72 3.92 -19.43
N HIS A 371 5.37 3.15 -20.47
CA HIS A 371 4.98 1.74 -20.40
C HIS A 371 6.10 0.71 -20.24
N SER A 372 7.31 1.14 -19.94
CA SER A 372 8.42 0.18 -19.77
C SER A 372 8.43 -0.49 -18.39
N VAL A 373 7.71 0.04 -17.40
CA VAL A 373 7.70 -0.50 -16.03
C VAL A 373 6.36 -1.09 -15.58
N VAL A 374 5.26 -0.76 -16.27
CA VAL A 374 3.92 -1.29 -15.96
C VAL A 374 3.80 -2.69 -16.54
N GLU A 375 3.63 -3.69 -15.69
CA GLU A 375 3.48 -5.10 -16.08
C GLU A 375 2.05 -5.41 -16.49
N GLY A 376 1.07 -4.80 -15.80
CA GLY A 376 -0.33 -5.00 -16.10
C GLY A 376 -1.22 -3.89 -15.59
N GLU A 377 -2.42 -3.81 -16.18
CA GLU A 377 -3.45 -2.87 -15.82
C GLU A 377 -4.84 -3.50 -15.87
N GLU A 378 -5.76 -2.92 -15.11
CA GLU A 378 -7.16 -3.28 -15.05
C GLU A 378 -8.04 -2.02 -15.06
N PHE A 379 -9.03 -2.01 -15.95
CA PHE A 379 -10.08 -0.99 -15.97
C PHE A 379 -11.31 -1.48 -15.21
N LEU A 380 -11.72 -0.67 -14.24
CA LEU A 380 -12.79 -0.99 -13.29
C LEU A 380 -14.08 -0.32 -13.72
N ASP A 381 -15.13 -1.13 -13.83
CA ASP A 381 -16.49 -0.63 -14.01
C ASP A 381 -17.16 -0.36 -12.66
N ARG A 382 -18.40 0.12 -12.72
CA ARG A 382 -19.17 0.49 -11.53
C ARG A 382 -19.43 -0.69 -10.60
N GLU A 383 -19.67 -1.87 -11.16
CA GLU A 383 -19.99 -3.07 -10.39
C GLU A 383 -18.77 -3.51 -9.56
N LYS A 384 -17.59 -3.55 -10.18
CA LYS A 384 -16.34 -3.86 -9.48
C LYS A 384 -16.02 -2.84 -8.38
N LEU A 385 -16.14 -1.54 -8.66
CA LEU A 385 -15.87 -0.52 -7.63
C LEU A 385 -16.84 -0.58 -6.44
N ILE A 386 -18.10 -0.93 -6.68
CA ILE A 386 -19.07 -1.14 -5.60
C ILE A 386 -18.68 -2.36 -4.77
N SER A 387 -18.37 -3.48 -5.43
CA SER A 387 -17.92 -4.70 -4.77
C SER A 387 -16.67 -4.45 -3.90
N GLU A 388 -15.67 -3.74 -4.43
CA GLU A 388 -14.46 -3.40 -3.67
C GLU A 388 -14.77 -2.45 -2.50
N ALA A 389 -15.62 -1.45 -2.69
CA ALA A 389 -16.02 -0.55 -1.61
C ALA A 389 -16.74 -1.29 -0.47
N MET A 390 -17.54 -2.32 -0.80
CA MET A 390 -18.15 -3.19 0.21
C MET A 390 -17.09 -3.98 0.98
N MET A 391 -16.17 -4.64 0.28
CA MET A 391 -15.11 -5.43 0.91
C MET A 391 -14.20 -4.56 1.79
N LEU A 392 -13.69 -3.46 1.26
CA LEU A 392 -12.74 -2.60 1.96
C LEU A 392 -13.39 -1.85 3.12
N GLY A 393 -14.58 -1.29 2.90
CA GLY A 393 -15.29 -0.50 3.90
C GLY A 393 -15.78 -1.32 5.09
N LEU A 394 -16.18 -2.58 4.88
CA LEU A 394 -16.57 -3.48 5.99
C LEU A 394 -15.39 -3.90 6.88
N ARG A 395 -14.13 -3.70 6.46
CA ARG A 395 -12.95 -3.91 7.32
C ARG A 395 -12.83 -2.85 8.41
N LEU A 396 -13.41 -1.67 8.22
CA LEU A 396 -13.44 -0.62 9.24
C LEU A 396 -14.40 -1.05 10.36
N ILE A 397 -14.03 -0.81 11.62
CA ILE A 397 -14.88 -1.14 12.77
C ILE A 397 -16.16 -0.28 12.80
N ASP A 398 -16.09 0.94 12.25
CA ASP A 398 -17.26 1.79 12.02
C ASP A 398 -18.12 1.33 10.84
N GLY A 399 -17.57 0.46 9.98
CA GLY A 399 -18.16 -0.04 8.76
C GLY A 399 -18.44 1.05 7.73
N ILE A 400 -19.44 0.79 6.89
CA ILE A 400 -19.79 1.62 5.75
C ILE A 400 -20.91 2.57 6.12
N ASP A 401 -20.74 3.85 5.81
CA ASP A 401 -21.82 4.83 5.83
C ASP A 401 -22.70 4.65 4.59
N THR A 402 -23.98 4.33 4.79
CA THR A 402 -24.89 4.03 3.68
C THR A 402 -25.23 5.27 2.86
N GLU A 403 -25.22 6.47 3.46
CA GLU A 403 -25.46 7.73 2.75
C GLU A 403 -24.22 8.17 1.96
N GLU A 404 -23.03 8.11 2.58
CA GLU A 404 -21.77 8.39 1.87
C GLU A 404 -21.58 7.45 0.69
N PHE A 405 -21.86 6.16 0.90
CA PHE A 405 -21.81 5.16 -0.15
C PHE A 405 -22.78 5.48 -1.29
N PHE A 406 -24.03 5.83 -0.97
CA PHE A 406 -25.01 6.25 -1.98
C PHE A 406 -24.53 7.48 -2.76
N ASN A 407 -23.94 8.47 -2.08
CA ASN A 407 -23.44 9.69 -2.73
C ASN A 407 -22.25 9.39 -3.68
N ILE A 408 -21.36 8.46 -3.31
CA ILE A 408 -20.21 8.09 -4.14
C ILE A 408 -20.63 7.19 -5.31
N HIS A 409 -21.47 6.19 -5.04
CA HIS A 409 -21.75 5.12 -5.99
C HIS A 409 -23.08 5.28 -6.71
N GLY A 410 -23.98 6.16 -6.27
CA GLY A 410 -25.31 6.42 -6.84
C GLY A 410 -26.29 5.25 -6.70
N VAL A 411 -26.07 4.35 -5.74
CA VAL A 411 -26.90 3.17 -5.49
C VAL A 411 -26.95 2.88 -3.99
N SER A 412 -28.12 2.49 -3.48
CA SER A 412 -28.26 2.06 -2.09
C SER A 412 -27.65 0.68 -1.91
N ILE A 413 -26.94 0.50 -0.79
CA ILE A 413 -26.37 -0.79 -0.39
C ILE A 413 -27.50 -1.80 -0.14
N GLU A 414 -28.55 -1.37 0.54
CA GLU A 414 -29.70 -2.18 0.92
C GLU A 414 -30.53 -2.63 -0.28
N ASP A 415 -30.64 -1.79 -1.31
CA ASP A 415 -31.33 -2.15 -2.55
C ASP A 415 -30.50 -3.15 -3.37
N LYS A 416 -29.19 -2.90 -3.50
CA LYS A 416 -28.30 -3.72 -4.32
C LYS A 416 -28.03 -5.11 -3.71
N TYR A 417 -27.81 -5.16 -2.39
CA TYR A 417 -27.40 -6.38 -1.68
C TYR A 417 -28.44 -6.82 -0.63
N SER A 418 -29.72 -6.58 -0.90
CA SER A 418 -30.81 -6.82 0.06
C SER A 418 -30.80 -8.24 0.61
N LYS A 419 -30.58 -9.24 -0.27
CA LYS A 419 -30.63 -10.65 0.08
C LYS A 419 -29.45 -11.03 0.98
N GLU A 420 -28.24 -10.66 0.56
CA GLU A 420 -26.98 -10.93 1.24
C GLU A 420 -26.98 -10.29 2.63
N ILE A 421 -27.40 -9.02 2.73
CA ILE A 421 -27.45 -8.29 4.00
C ILE A 421 -28.46 -8.91 4.96
N LYS A 422 -29.66 -9.27 4.49
CA LYS A 422 -30.68 -9.92 5.34
C LYS A 422 -30.19 -11.27 5.87
N GLU A 423 -29.51 -12.07 5.04
CA GLU A 423 -28.90 -13.34 5.45
C GLU A 423 -27.81 -13.12 6.51
N LEU A 424 -26.90 -12.18 6.26
CA LEU A 424 -25.79 -11.89 7.17
C LEU A 424 -26.23 -11.28 8.50
N ILE A 425 -27.26 -10.43 8.50
CA ILE A 425 -27.87 -9.91 9.74
C ILE A 425 -28.56 -11.03 10.51
N LYS A 426 -29.31 -11.91 9.82
CA LYS A 426 -29.97 -13.06 10.46
C LYS A 426 -28.96 -13.98 11.14
N ASN A 427 -27.78 -14.15 10.55
CA ASN A 427 -26.68 -14.94 11.11
C ASN A 427 -25.81 -14.17 12.12
N ASN A 428 -26.21 -12.94 12.50
CA ASN A 428 -25.48 -12.07 13.42
C ASN A 428 -24.02 -11.80 12.97
N LEU A 429 -23.78 -11.68 11.66
CA LEU A 429 -22.48 -11.32 11.07
C LEU A 429 -22.42 -9.84 10.69
N LEU A 430 -23.55 -9.27 10.27
CA LEU A 430 -23.70 -7.84 10.04
C LEU A 430 -24.73 -7.23 10.98
N LYS A 431 -24.61 -5.92 11.19
CA LYS A 431 -25.65 -5.10 11.79
C LYS A 431 -25.72 -3.76 11.08
N LEU A 432 -26.94 -3.28 10.87
CA LEU A 432 -27.21 -1.91 10.48
C LEU A 432 -27.60 -1.14 11.74
N LYS A 433 -26.84 -0.10 12.10
CA LYS A 433 -27.17 0.78 13.23
C LYS A 433 -27.08 2.23 12.78
N ASN A 434 -28.19 2.96 12.90
CA ASN A 434 -28.36 4.29 12.31
C ASN A 434 -28.16 4.20 10.79
N ILE A 435 -27.08 4.79 10.27
CA ILE A 435 -26.68 4.79 8.84
C ILE A 435 -25.40 3.99 8.59
N LYS A 436 -24.93 3.20 9.57
CA LYS A 436 -23.69 2.42 9.45
C LYS A 436 -23.99 0.94 9.32
N LEU A 437 -23.63 0.34 8.18
CA LEU A 437 -23.58 -1.10 7.99
C LEU A 437 -22.20 -1.60 8.40
N LYS A 438 -22.13 -2.46 9.42
CA LYS A 438 -20.85 -2.93 9.95
C LYS A 438 -20.88 -4.37 10.43
N LEU A 439 -19.69 -4.95 10.54
CA LEU A 439 -19.50 -6.26 11.16
C LEU A 439 -19.95 -6.24 12.62
N THR A 440 -20.54 -7.34 13.07
CA THR A 440 -20.68 -7.63 14.50
C THR A 440 -19.34 -8.18 15.02
N HIS A 441 -19.23 -8.45 16.33
CA HIS A 441 -18.07 -9.15 16.87
C HIS A 441 -17.85 -10.50 16.17
N ARG A 442 -18.92 -11.29 16.01
CA ARG A 442 -18.89 -12.54 15.23
C ARG A 442 -18.52 -12.28 13.77
N GLY A 443 -19.06 -11.23 13.16
CA GLY A 443 -18.73 -10.84 11.78
C GLY A 443 -17.25 -10.54 11.57
N ILE A 444 -16.56 -9.98 12.56
CA ILE A 444 -15.11 -9.73 12.49
C ILE A 444 -14.34 -11.05 12.45
N LEU A 445 -14.76 -12.08 13.20
CA LEU A 445 -14.13 -13.41 13.19
C LEU A 445 -14.31 -14.13 11.84
N PHE A 446 -15.45 -13.90 11.18
CA PHE A 446 -15.80 -14.49 9.88
C PHE A 446 -15.78 -13.44 8.76
N SER A 447 -14.83 -12.50 8.82
CA SER A 447 -14.86 -11.34 7.93
C SER A 447 -14.69 -11.73 6.46
N ASN A 448 -13.85 -12.73 6.19
CA ASN A 448 -13.58 -13.19 4.83
C ASN A 448 -14.86 -13.80 4.21
N GLU A 449 -15.59 -14.63 4.95
CA GLU A 449 -16.86 -15.21 4.51
C GLU A 449 -17.91 -14.15 4.23
N VAL A 450 -17.92 -13.07 5.04
CA VAL A 450 -18.78 -11.92 4.80
C VAL A 450 -18.40 -11.21 3.50
N PHE A 451 -17.10 -10.94 3.28
CA PHE A 451 -16.64 -10.22 2.08
C PHE A 451 -16.95 -10.97 0.79
N LEU A 452 -16.78 -12.30 0.78
CA LEU A 452 -17.08 -13.15 -0.38
C LEU A 452 -18.51 -12.99 -0.89
N LYS A 453 -19.48 -12.62 -0.02
CA LYS A 453 -20.88 -12.43 -0.41
C LYS A 453 -21.11 -11.20 -1.29
N PHE A 454 -20.19 -10.24 -1.31
CA PHE A 454 -20.32 -8.99 -2.05
C PHE A 454 -19.48 -8.94 -3.33
N MET A 455 -18.66 -9.97 -3.57
CA MET A 455 -17.78 -10.04 -4.74
C MET A 455 -18.53 -10.39 -6.02
N VAL A 456 -18.06 -9.84 -7.15
CA VAL A 456 -18.64 -10.01 -8.50
C VAL A 456 -17.68 -10.61 -9.51
#